data_AF-A0A662YGZ0-F1
#
_entry.id   AF-A0A662YGZ0-F1
#
_cell.length_a   1.000
_cell.length_b   1.000
_cell.length_c   1.000
_cell.angle_alpha   90.00
_cell.angle_beta   90.00
_cell.angle_gamma   90.00
#
_symmetry.space_group_name_H-M   'P 1'
#
loop_
_entity.id
_entity.type
_entity.pdbx_description
1 polymer ?
#
loop_
_entity_poly.entity_id
_entity_poly.type
_entity_poly.pdbx_seq_one_letter_code
_entity_poly.pdbx_strand_id
1 'polypeptide(L)'
;MHVDVSTWIPGVSRWLPSDTVKIWKKDQDIRFDISLVGFESGSWKRGDLSFLLLGSQRKFFCLDNEASTCTDLLAPGTELVDADLDQMVHFLMLTSIVTTDFDASNVVFEKKHAWFSSATMTQDIGRWKGTRVFNMNGVEASLRYRKPQNPKHPPPASAGEHVCLSYACFPLLLC
;
A
#
# COMPACT_ATOMS: atom_id res chain seq x y z
N MET A 1 -2.57 -15.24 -1.10
CA MET A 1 -1.17 -15.16 -1.52
C MET A 1 -0.43 -14.37 -0.46
N HIS A 2 0.70 -14.87 0.02
CA HIS A 2 1.50 -14.23 1.07
C HIS A 2 2.81 -13.80 0.44
N VAL A 3 3.16 -12.52 0.50
CA VAL A 3 4.44 -11.99 0.03
C VAL A 3 5.18 -11.50 1.26
N ASP A 4 6.30 -12.12 1.56
CA ASP A 4 7.21 -11.67 2.60
C ASP A 4 8.35 -10.89 1.96
N VAL A 5 8.39 -9.60 2.25
CA VAL A 5 9.52 -8.74 1.86
C VAL A 5 10.56 -8.86 2.97
N SER A 6 11.79 -9.25 2.65
CA SER A 6 12.88 -9.38 3.63
C SER A 6 14.19 -8.84 3.05
N THR A 7 15.04 -8.28 3.90
CA THR A 7 16.37 -7.81 3.49
C THR A 7 17.43 -8.88 3.71
N TRP A 8 18.33 -9.02 2.74
CA TRP A 8 19.50 -9.90 2.83
C TRP A 8 20.64 -9.30 3.67
N ILE A 9 20.56 -8.02 4.05
CA ILE A 9 21.61 -7.34 4.81
C ILE A 9 21.38 -7.55 6.33
N PRO A 10 22.32 -8.22 7.03
CA PRO A 10 22.20 -8.46 8.47
C PRO A 10 22.21 -7.15 9.28
N GLY A 11 21.37 -7.06 10.32
CA GLY A 11 21.37 -5.93 11.26
C GLY A 11 20.62 -4.67 10.79
N VAL A 12 20.12 -4.64 9.55
CA VAL A 12 19.33 -3.51 9.02
C VAL A 12 17.86 -3.86 8.76
N SER A 13 17.37 -4.97 9.29
CA SER A 13 15.95 -5.36 9.20
C SER A 13 15.00 -4.32 9.80
N ARG A 14 15.48 -3.51 10.75
CA ARG A 14 14.74 -2.36 11.31
C ARG A 14 14.70 -1.16 10.36
N TRP A 15 15.65 -1.06 9.43
CA TRP A 15 15.84 0.06 8.50
C TRP A 15 15.33 -0.24 7.09
N LEU A 16 15.16 -1.51 6.75
CA LEU A 16 14.66 -1.95 5.45
C LEU A 16 13.24 -2.52 5.59
N PRO A 17 12.38 -2.31 4.59
CA PRO A 17 10.97 -2.65 4.69
C PRO A 17 10.84 -4.17 4.69
N SER A 18 10.63 -4.75 5.87
CA SER A 18 10.11 -6.11 5.96
C SER A 18 8.61 -6.01 6.22
N ASP A 19 7.83 -6.15 5.14
CA ASP A 19 6.39 -6.15 5.17
C ASP A 19 5.86 -7.52 4.73
N THR A 20 4.69 -7.87 5.26
CA THR A 20 3.93 -9.04 4.85
C THR A 20 2.72 -8.54 4.07
N VAL A 21 2.76 -8.66 2.76
CA VAL A 21 1.62 -8.29 1.90
C VAL A 21 0.78 -9.54 1.66
N LYS A 22 -0.48 -9.48 2.07
CA LYS A 22 -1.44 -10.55 1.80
C LYS A 22 -2.34 -10.14 0.66
N ILE A 23 -2.33 -10.91 -0.43
CA ILE A 23 -3.14 -10.64 -1.62
C ILE A 23 -4.17 -11.76 -1.79
N TRP A 24 -5.43 -11.37 -1.94
CA TRP A 24 -6.53 -12.25 -2.29
C TRP A 24 -7.17 -11.78 -3.58
N LYS A 25 -7.37 -12.72 -4.51
CA LYS A 25 -8.01 -12.45 -5.79
C LYS A 25 -9.18 -13.42 -5.95
N LYS A 26 -10.35 -12.87 -6.30
CA LYS A 26 -11.49 -13.64 -6.77
C LYS A 26 -12.08 -12.91 -7.96
N ASP A 27 -12.11 -13.56 -9.12
CA ASP A 27 -12.62 -12.98 -10.36
C ASP A 27 -11.94 -11.64 -10.68
N GLN A 28 -12.72 -10.55 -10.74
CA GLN A 28 -12.28 -9.17 -10.95
C GLN A 28 -12.03 -8.38 -9.65
N ASP A 29 -12.24 -9.01 -8.49
CA ASP A 29 -12.07 -8.37 -7.20
C ASP A 29 -10.71 -8.78 -6.59
N ILE A 30 -9.98 -7.79 -6.07
CA ILE A 30 -8.69 -7.95 -5.42
C ILE A 30 -8.74 -7.26 -4.06
N ARG A 31 -8.24 -7.96 -3.04
CA ARG A 31 -7.93 -7.39 -1.73
C ARG A 31 -6.44 -7.52 -1.50
N PHE A 32 -5.79 -6.46 -1.03
CA PHE A 32 -4.43 -6.55 -0.53
C PHE A 32 -4.32 -5.86 0.82
N ASP A 33 -3.75 -6.57 1.79
CA ASP A 33 -3.51 -6.07 3.14
C ASP A 33 -2.02 -5.80 3.28
N ILE A 34 -1.68 -4.63 3.80
CA ILE A 34 -0.30 -4.18 4.05
C ILE A 34 -0.13 -3.84 5.52
N SER A 35 1.04 -4.13 6.08
CA SER A 35 1.34 -3.74 7.47
C SER A 35 2.26 -2.53 7.56
N LEU A 36 2.91 -2.14 6.46
CA LEU A 36 3.81 -1.00 6.43
C LEU A 36 3.07 0.20 5.83
N VAL A 37 2.76 1.18 6.69
CA VAL A 37 1.88 2.31 6.32
C VAL A 37 2.62 3.62 6.07
N GLY A 38 3.93 3.65 6.32
CA GLY A 38 4.75 4.82 6.03
C GLY A 38 6.18 4.74 6.57
N PHE A 39 6.93 5.80 6.34
CA PHE A 39 8.29 5.97 6.84
C PHE A 39 8.43 7.39 7.41
N GLU A 40 8.73 7.48 8.70
CA GLU A 40 8.86 8.77 9.39
C GLU A 40 10.04 8.73 10.35
N SER A 41 10.84 9.81 10.36
CA SER A 41 11.97 9.99 11.29
C SER A 41 12.95 8.81 11.34
N GLY A 42 13.22 8.18 10.20
CA GLY A 42 14.15 7.05 10.11
C GLY A 42 13.56 5.70 10.54
N SER A 43 12.25 5.62 10.74
CA SER A 43 11.56 4.40 11.19
C SER A 43 10.34 4.06 10.32
N TRP A 44 10.16 2.77 10.04
CA TRP A 44 8.96 2.26 9.38
C TRP A 44 7.76 2.31 10.32
N LYS A 45 6.68 2.93 9.87
CA LYS A 45 5.39 2.93 10.56
C LYS A 45 4.64 1.67 10.16
N ARG A 46 4.19 0.94 11.17
CA ARG A 46 3.32 -0.21 11.00
C ARG A 46 1.88 0.16 11.30
N GLY A 47 0.95 -0.42 10.57
CA GLY A 47 -0.50 -0.29 10.76
C GLY A 47 -1.23 -1.48 10.14
N ASP A 48 -2.55 -1.37 10.00
CA ASP A 48 -3.40 -2.42 9.39
C ASP A 48 -4.31 -1.80 8.33
N LEU A 49 -3.78 -1.70 7.10
CA LEU A 49 -4.52 -1.19 5.96
C LEU A 49 -4.93 -2.32 5.02
N SER A 50 -6.21 -2.34 4.66
CA SER A 50 -6.76 -3.25 3.67
C SER A 50 -7.28 -2.47 2.47
N PHE A 51 -6.75 -2.74 1.28
CA PHE A 51 -7.21 -2.15 0.05
C PHE A 51 -8.14 -3.10 -0.70
N LEU A 52 -9.29 -2.61 -1.15
CA LEU A 52 -10.28 -3.39 -1.90
C LEU A 52 -10.50 -2.78 -3.28
N LEU A 53 -9.97 -3.44 -4.29
CA LEU A 53 -10.29 -3.17 -5.68
C LEU A 53 -11.45 -4.07 -6.09
N LEU A 54 -12.65 -3.50 -6.21
CA LEU A 54 -13.84 -4.20 -6.66
C LEU A 54 -14.04 -3.94 -8.16
N GLY A 55 -13.35 -4.71 -9.00
CA GLY A 55 -13.34 -4.50 -10.45
C GLY A 55 -14.73 -4.62 -11.08
N SER A 56 -15.57 -5.51 -10.53
CA SER A 56 -16.97 -5.67 -10.96
C SER A 56 -17.80 -4.39 -10.78
N GLN A 57 -17.48 -3.58 -9.77
CA GLN A 57 -18.18 -2.34 -9.43
C GLN A 57 -17.39 -1.09 -9.86
N ARG A 58 -16.17 -1.26 -10.37
CA ARG A 58 -15.20 -0.18 -10.65
C ARG A 58 -14.96 0.73 -9.45
N LYS A 59 -14.89 0.15 -8.25
CA LYS A 59 -14.63 0.88 -7.00
C LYS A 59 -13.29 0.49 -6.41
N PHE A 60 -12.66 1.43 -5.72
CA PHE A 60 -11.40 1.19 -5.02
C PHE A 60 -11.50 1.81 -3.62
N PHE A 61 -11.38 0.97 -2.58
CA PHE A 61 -11.48 1.42 -1.20
C PHE A 61 -10.16 1.21 -0.46
N CYS A 62 -9.83 2.14 0.42
CA CYS A 62 -8.86 1.97 1.48
C CYS A 62 -9.61 1.80 2.81
N LEU A 63 -9.37 0.70 3.52
CA LEU A 63 -9.86 0.47 4.87
C LEU A 63 -8.70 0.65 5.86
N ASP A 64 -8.87 1.58 6.78
CA ASP A 64 -8.02 1.67 7.96
C ASP A 64 -8.69 0.90 9.09
N ASN A 65 -8.16 -0.29 9.39
CA ASN A 65 -8.75 -1.17 10.40
C ASN A 65 -8.52 -0.64 11.82
N GLU A 66 -7.42 0.08 12.06
CA GLU A 66 -7.13 0.67 13.37
C GLU A 66 -8.05 1.86 13.65
N ALA A 67 -8.23 2.74 12.66
CA ALA A 67 -9.14 3.88 12.77
C ALA A 67 -10.62 3.50 12.52
N SER A 68 -10.89 2.26 12.06
CA SER A 68 -12.22 1.81 11.62
C SER A 68 -12.85 2.72 10.56
N THR A 69 -12.04 3.20 9.61
CA THR A 69 -12.50 4.10 8.53
C THR A 69 -12.46 3.40 7.16
N CYS A 70 -13.31 3.88 6.24
CA CYS A 70 -13.39 3.41 4.87
C CYS A 70 -13.41 4.61 3.93
N THR A 71 -12.43 4.67 3.03
CA THR A 71 -12.25 5.77 2.07
C THR A 71 -12.40 5.24 0.65
N ASP A 72 -13.32 5.81 -0.13
CA ASP A 72 -13.43 5.55 -1.56
C ASP A 72 -12.37 6.36 -2.31
N LEU A 73 -11.36 5.68 -2.85
CA LEU A 73 -10.22 6.26 -3.55
C LEU A 73 -10.56 6.67 -5.00
N LEU A 74 -11.68 6.19 -5.55
CA LEU A 74 -12.17 6.55 -6.89
C LEU A 74 -13.43 7.41 -6.86
N ALA A 75 -14.00 7.64 -5.67
CA ALA A 75 -15.01 8.67 -5.53
C ALA A 75 -14.43 9.97 -6.10
N PRO A 76 -15.19 10.70 -6.95
CA PRO A 76 -14.81 12.05 -7.29
C PRO A 76 -14.63 12.78 -5.97
N GLY A 77 -13.38 13.15 -5.66
CA GLY A 77 -13.13 14.09 -4.59
C GLY A 77 -13.99 15.32 -4.84
N THR A 78 -14.36 16.02 -3.77
CA THR A 78 -14.67 17.44 -3.88
C THR A 78 -13.71 18.07 -4.89
N GLU A 79 -14.22 18.83 -5.87
CA GLU A 79 -13.36 19.50 -6.84
C GLU A 79 -12.21 20.16 -6.07
N LEU A 80 -10.99 19.72 -6.35
CA LEU A 80 -9.82 20.24 -5.66
C LEU A 80 -9.77 21.73 -5.98
N VAL A 81 -9.88 22.54 -4.94
CA VAL A 81 -9.77 23.99 -5.11
C VAL A 81 -8.29 24.31 -5.32
N ASP A 82 -7.96 25.43 -5.97
CA ASP A 82 -6.57 25.84 -6.20
C ASP A 82 -5.71 25.80 -4.92
N ALA A 83 -6.32 26.08 -3.76
CA ALA A 83 -5.66 25.98 -2.46
C ALA A 83 -5.24 24.55 -2.08
N ASP A 84 -6.10 23.54 -2.36
CA ASP A 84 -5.78 22.13 -2.11
C ASP A 84 -4.64 21.69 -3.02
N LEU A 85 -4.69 22.10 -4.29
CA LEU A 85 -3.65 21.78 -5.26
C LEU A 85 -2.30 22.41 -4.86
N ASP A 86 -2.29 23.68 -4.45
CA ASP A 86 -1.10 24.37 -3.97
C ASP A 86 -0.49 23.68 -2.74
N GLN A 87 -1.33 23.23 -1.80
CA GLN A 87 -0.88 22.51 -0.62
C GLN A 87 -0.31 21.12 -0.97
N MET A 88 -0.94 20.41 -1.91
CA MET A 88 -0.44 19.14 -2.42
C MET A 88 0.91 19.29 -3.13
N VAL A 89 1.05 20.32 -3.98
CA VAL A 89 2.32 20.63 -4.65
C VAL A 89 3.39 20.96 -3.62
N HIS A 90 3.09 21.82 -2.65
CA HIS A 90 3.99 22.15 -1.54
C HIS A 90 4.47 20.90 -0.80
N PHE A 91 3.55 20.00 -0.45
CA PHE A 91 3.87 18.73 0.20
C PHE A 91 4.80 17.86 -0.66
N LEU A 92 4.52 17.71 -1.96
CA LEU A 92 5.35 16.92 -2.89
C LEU A 92 6.76 17.51 -3.10
N MET A 93 6.91 18.84 -2.95
CA MET A 93 8.20 19.52 -3.05
C MET A 93 9.08 19.28 -1.81
N LEU A 94 8.46 19.18 -0.63
CA LEU A 94 9.15 19.02 0.66
C LEU A 94 9.37 17.56 1.08
N THR A 95 8.53 16.64 0.64
CA THR A 95 8.58 15.24 1.09
C THR A 95 9.50 14.37 0.22
N SER A 96 10.16 13.43 0.87
CA SER A 96 10.81 12.34 0.15
C SER A 96 9.76 11.33 -0.29
N ILE A 97 9.90 10.82 -1.51
CA ILE A 97 8.97 9.85 -2.09
C ILE A 97 9.72 8.53 -2.26
N VAL A 98 9.14 7.45 -1.75
CA VAL A 98 9.54 6.09 -2.12
C VAL A 98 8.51 5.61 -3.13
N THR A 99 8.96 5.10 -4.26
CA THR A 99 8.13 4.46 -5.29
C THR A 99 8.43 2.98 -5.39
N THR A 100 7.45 2.09 -5.33
CA THR A 100 7.64 0.65 -5.60
C THR A 100 7.02 0.31 -6.93
N ASP A 101 7.82 -0.28 -7.82
CA ASP A 101 7.30 -0.98 -8.97
C ASP A 101 7.30 -2.48 -8.69
N PHE A 102 6.26 -3.16 -9.13
CA PHE A 102 6.15 -4.61 -9.07
C PHE A 102 6.25 -5.18 -10.48
N ASP A 103 7.30 -5.95 -10.74
CA ASP A 103 7.41 -6.77 -11.94
C ASP A 103 6.98 -8.20 -11.64
N ALA A 104 5.92 -8.62 -12.31
CA ALA A 104 5.37 -9.98 -12.25
C ALA A 104 5.50 -10.72 -13.59
N SER A 105 6.35 -10.25 -14.50
CA SER A 105 6.51 -10.84 -15.84
C SER A 105 6.99 -12.29 -15.82
N ASN A 106 7.79 -12.66 -14.81
CA ASN A 106 8.35 -14.01 -14.64
C ASN A 106 7.69 -14.80 -13.51
N VAL A 107 6.46 -14.44 -13.15
CA VAL A 107 5.78 -15.01 -11.99
C VAL A 107 5.40 -16.48 -12.20
N VAL A 108 5.67 -17.31 -11.19
CA VAL A 108 5.26 -18.72 -11.14
C VAL A 108 4.38 -18.95 -9.91
N PHE A 109 3.22 -19.58 -10.12
CA PHE A 109 2.28 -19.91 -9.05
C PHE A 109 2.35 -21.40 -8.71
N GLU A 110 2.64 -21.70 -7.46
CA GLU A 110 2.70 -23.07 -6.94
C GLU A 110 1.63 -23.29 -5.88
N LYS A 111 0.91 -24.40 -5.94
CA LYS A 111 -0.08 -24.74 -4.90
C LYS A 111 0.65 -24.96 -3.58
N LYS A 112 0.17 -24.31 -2.53
CA LYS A 112 0.67 -24.56 -1.18
C LYS A 112 0.04 -25.86 -0.66
N HIS A 113 0.85 -26.75 -0.11
CA HIS A 113 0.40 -28.00 0.51
C HIS A 113 0.44 -27.89 2.04
N ALA A 114 -0.35 -28.72 2.73
CA ALA A 114 -0.29 -28.79 4.18
C ALA A 114 1.04 -29.43 4.62
N TRP A 115 1.63 -28.97 5.73
CA TRP A 115 2.99 -29.39 6.11
C TRP A 115 3.16 -30.89 6.41
N PHE A 116 2.04 -31.61 6.63
CA PHE A 116 2.01 -33.06 6.86
C PHE A 116 1.19 -33.84 5.83
N SER A 117 0.73 -33.22 4.75
CA SER A 117 -0.08 -33.91 3.75
C SER A 117 0.12 -33.31 2.37
N SER A 118 0.14 -34.15 1.34
CA SER A 118 0.08 -33.72 -0.06
C SER A 118 -1.23 -33.00 -0.41
N ALA A 119 -2.21 -32.94 0.50
CA ALA A 119 -3.43 -32.17 0.35
C ALA A 119 -3.12 -30.69 0.06
N THR A 120 -3.81 -30.13 -0.94
CA THR A 120 -3.71 -28.70 -1.25
C THR A 120 -4.30 -27.90 -0.09
N MET A 121 -3.57 -26.89 0.36
CA MET A 121 -4.00 -26.01 1.43
C MET A 121 -5.13 -25.10 0.95
N THR A 122 -6.20 -25.05 1.74
CA THR A 122 -7.32 -24.13 1.56
C THR A 122 -7.52 -23.28 2.81
N GLN A 123 -7.97 -22.04 2.63
CA GLN A 123 -8.25 -21.11 3.72
C GLN A 123 -9.59 -20.41 3.48
N ASP A 124 -10.37 -20.25 4.55
CA ASP A 124 -11.56 -19.43 4.54
C ASP A 124 -11.18 -17.97 4.83
N ILE A 125 -11.66 -17.03 4.02
CA ILE A 125 -11.43 -15.59 4.18
C ILE A 125 -12.79 -14.88 4.14
N GLY A 126 -13.33 -14.53 5.31
CA GLY A 126 -14.64 -13.90 5.44
C GLY A 126 -15.73 -14.72 4.74
N ARG A 127 -16.34 -14.13 3.69
CA ARG A 127 -17.36 -14.78 2.85
C ARG A 127 -16.82 -15.77 1.82
N TRP A 128 -15.51 -15.81 1.60
CA TRP A 128 -14.89 -16.73 0.64
C TRP A 128 -14.47 -18.01 1.34
N LYS A 129 -15.18 -19.10 1.01
CA LYS A 129 -14.98 -20.43 1.60
C LYS A 129 -14.16 -21.32 0.67
N GLY A 130 -13.25 -22.10 1.23
CA GLY A 130 -12.43 -23.06 0.48
C GLY A 130 -11.42 -22.41 -0.48
N THR A 131 -10.90 -21.23 -0.15
CA THR A 131 -9.97 -20.51 -1.04
C THR A 131 -8.64 -21.25 -1.13
N ARG A 132 -8.19 -21.57 -2.35
CA ARG A 132 -6.90 -22.25 -2.56
C ARG A 132 -5.73 -21.31 -2.27
N VAL A 133 -4.73 -21.83 -1.57
CA VAL A 133 -3.52 -21.07 -1.22
C VAL A 133 -2.40 -21.39 -2.22
N PHE A 134 -1.75 -20.34 -2.71
CA PHE A 134 -0.62 -20.43 -3.65
C PHE A 134 0.58 -19.63 -3.12
N ASN A 135 1.77 -20.15 -3.41
CA ASN A 135 3.03 -19.41 -3.35
C ASN A 135 3.23 -18.70 -4.69
N MET A 136 3.73 -17.47 -4.64
CA MET A 136 4.05 -16.67 -5.83
C MET A 136 5.56 -16.44 -5.86
N ASN A 137 6.22 -17.08 -6.81
CA ASN A 137 7.68 -17.03 -6.97
C ASN A 137 8.03 -16.18 -8.20
N GLY A 138 9.21 -15.57 -8.23
CA GLY A 138 9.68 -14.79 -9.39
C GLY A 138 9.07 -13.39 -9.52
N VAL A 139 8.65 -12.80 -8.39
CA VAL A 139 8.12 -11.44 -8.31
C VAL A 139 9.25 -10.53 -7.88
N GLU A 140 9.49 -9.48 -8.63
CA GLU A 140 10.48 -8.47 -8.29
C GLU A 140 9.78 -7.18 -7.86
N ALA A 141 10.21 -6.60 -6.74
CA ALA A 141 9.75 -5.31 -6.28
C ALA A 141 10.94 -4.35 -6.27
N SER A 142 10.89 -3.29 -7.08
CA SER A 142 11.95 -2.28 -7.14
C SER A 142 11.51 -1.02 -6.42
N LEU A 143 12.24 -0.65 -5.36
CA LEU A 143 11.99 0.59 -4.62
C LEU A 143 12.91 1.70 -5.14
N ARG A 144 12.34 2.79 -5.63
CA ARG A 144 13.06 4.01 -6.02
C ARG A 144 12.79 5.13 -5.02
N TYR A 145 13.84 5.58 -4.37
CA TYR A 145 13.80 6.71 -3.45
C TYR A 145 14.11 8.03 -4.18
N ARG A 146 13.23 9.01 -4.01
CA ARG A 146 13.41 10.39 -4.47
C ARG A 146 13.57 11.29 -3.25
N LYS A 147 14.67 12.04 -3.21
CA LYS A 147 14.85 13.15 -2.24
C LYS A 147 13.80 14.25 -2.50
N PRO A 148 13.48 15.07 -1.49
CA PRO A 148 12.65 16.25 -1.71
C PRO A 148 13.20 17.12 -2.84
N GLN A 149 12.33 17.62 -3.72
CA GLN A 149 12.75 18.45 -4.85
C GLN A 149 13.22 19.83 -4.41
N ASN A 150 12.55 20.43 -3.41
CA ASN A 150 12.93 21.72 -2.85
C ASN A 150 12.55 21.78 -1.36
N PRO A 151 13.41 21.33 -0.44
CA PRO A 151 13.14 21.35 1.01
C PRO A 151 12.88 22.74 1.61
N LYS A 152 13.20 23.82 0.88
CA LYS A 152 13.01 25.21 1.31
C LYS A 152 11.85 25.88 0.58
N HIS A 153 10.99 25.11 -0.09
CA HIS A 153 9.83 25.67 -0.77
C HIS A 153 8.97 26.46 0.22
N PRO A 154 8.69 27.75 -0.04
CA PRO A 154 7.89 28.56 0.86
C PRO A 154 6.46 28.01 0.96
N PRO A 155 5.77 28.13 2.09
CA PRO A 155 4.37 27.72 2.21
C PRO A 155 3.51 28.50 1.21
N PRO A 156 2.44 27.87 0.66
CA PRO A 156 1.55 28.54 -0.26
C PRO A 156 0.81 29.69 0.43
N ALA A 157 0.52 30.76 -0.31
CA ALA A 157 -0.14 31.95 0.23
C ALA A 157 -1.56 31.67 0.77
N SER A 158 -2.19 30.59 0.29
CA SER A 158 -3.50 30.08 0.71
C SER A 158 -3.52 29.36 2.07
N ALA A 159 -2.35 29.14 2.70
CA ALA A 159 -2.23 28.36 3.94
C ALA A 159 -2.91 28.98 5.18
N GLY A 160 -3.44 30.20 5.09
CA GLY A 160 -4.08 30.91 6.19
C GLY A 160 -5.54 30.54 6.48
N GLU A 161 -6.26 29.89 5.55
CA GLU A 161 -7.74 29.81 5.64
C GLU A 161 -8.34 28.40 5.68
N HIS A 162 -7.59 27.33 5.43
CA HIS A 162 -8.15 25.97 5.46
C HIS A 162 -7.39 25.03 6.41
N VAL A 163 -8.06 24.70 7.51
CA VAL A 163 -7.64 23.70 8.49
C VAL A 163 -7.71 22.30 7.86
N CYS A 164 -6.53 21.68 7.76
CA CYS A 164 -6.29 20.24 7.88
C CYS A 164 -7.29 19.32 7.16
N LEU A 165 -7.21 19.23 5.84
CA LEU A 165 -7.49 17.94 5.21
C LEU A 165 -6.30 17.05 5.53
N SER A 166 -6.54 16.02 6.34
CA SER A 166 -5.56 14.99 6.62
C SER A 166 -5.22 14.25 5.32
N TYR A 167 -4.23 14.75 4.59
CA TYR A 167 -3.55 14.08 3.48
C TYR A 167 -2.78 12.82 3.95
N ALA A 168 -3.11 12.28 5.12
CA ALA A 168 -2.60 11.05 5.70
C ALA A 168 -2.79 9.82 4.77
N CYS A 169 -3.63 9.93 3.73
CA CYS A 169 -3.82 8.87 2.74
C CYS A 169 -2.95 9.02 1.47
N PHE A 170 -2.35 10.19 1.20
CA PHE A 170 -1.52 10.39 0.00
C PHE A 170 -0.11 9.79 0.02
N PRO A 171 0.58 9.54 1.17
CA PRO A 171 1.91 8.93 1.10
C PRO A 171 1.88 7.45 0.72
N LEU A 172 0.69 6.83 0.65
CA LEU A 172 0.52 5.39 0.43
C LEU A 172 0.29 4.97 -1.02
N LEU A 173 -0.14 5.89 -1.89
CA LEU A 173 -0.35 5.60 -3.32
C LEU A 173 0.93 5.69 -4.15
N LEU A 174 2.03 6.07 -3.52
CA LEU A 174 3.36 5.99 -4.10
C LEU A 174 4.16 4.83 -3.53
N CYS A 175 3.70 4.08 -2.52
CA CYS A 175 4.33 2.79 -2.21
C CYS A 175 4.10 1.82 -3.35
#